data_AF-A0A0L0DP10-F1
#
_entry.id   AF-A0A0L0DP10-F1
#
_cell.length_a   1.000
_cell.length_b   1.000
_cell.length_c   1.000
_cell.angle_alpha   90.00
_cell.angle_beta   90.00
_cell.angle_gamma   90.00
#
_symmetry.space_group_name_H-M   'P 1'
#
loop_
_entity.id
_entity.type
_entity.pdbx_description
1 polymer ?
#
loop_
_entity_poly.entity_id
_entity_poly.type
_entity_poly.pdbx_seq_one_letter_code
_entity_poly.pdbx_strand_id
1 'polypeptide(L)'
;MSYVALTNVEVLDNPTMFTNPFQFEICFECTAQLQDDLEWKLVYVGSAENDSYDQLLDSILVGPIPVGVNRFVFQADAPDPSSIPAADLLGVTVCLLTCSYKDQEFVRVGYYVSNSLADGTDPETIAAGTQIDPNNIVRSIIADKPRVTTFMIDWES
;
A
#
# COMPACT_ATOMS: atom_id res chain seq x y z
N MET A 1 -17.56 18.32 7.83
CA MET A 1 -16.47 17.86 8.72
C MET A 1 -16.17 16.43 8.36
N SER A 2 -14.90 16.00 8.37
CA SER A 2 -14.58 14.58 8.15
C SER A 2 -15.06 13.77 9.34
N TYR A 3 -15.77 12.66 9.12
CA TYR A 3 -16.19 11.77 10.21
C TYR A 3 -15.06 10.82 10.63
N VAL A 4 -14.13 10.52 9.72
CA VAL A 4 -12.98 9.67 9.97
C VAL A 4 -11.69 10.46 9.69
N ALA A 5 -10.72 10.34 10.58
CA ALA A 5 -9.40 10.93 10.42
C ALA A 5 -8.33 9.86 10.68
N LEU A 6 -7.49 9.60 9.68
CA LEU A 6 -6.33 8.73 9.84
C LEU A 6 -5.32 9.39 10.80
N THR A 7 -4.90 8.69 11.84
CA THR A 7 -4.00 9.23 12.87
C THR A 7 -2.58 8.65 12.76
N ASN A 8 -2.44 7.37 12.46
CA ASN A 8 -1.13 6.73 12.25
C ASN A 8 -1.23 5.54 11.31
N VAL A 9 -0.15 5.26 10.58
CA VAL A 9 0.05 4.02 9.82
C VAL A 9 1.47 3.56 10.07
N GLU A 10 1.62 2.46 10.80
CA GLU A 10 2.91 1.83 11.07
C GLU A 10 3.13 0.68 10.09
N VAL A 11 4.28 0.70 9.41
CA VAL A 11 4.68 -0.38 8.52
C VAL A 11 5.35 -1.48 9.35
N LEU A 12 4.77 -2.67 9.34
CA LEU A 12 5.30 -3.84 10.03
C LEU A 12 6.12 -4.71 9.07
N ASP A 13 6.99 -5.55 9.62
CA ASP A 13 7.86 -6.48 8.86
C ASP A 13 8.60 -5.81 7.68
N ASN A 14 9.46 -4.84 8.00
CA ASN A 14 10.16 -4.05 6.99
C ASN A 14 11.63 -3.75 7.41
N PRO A 15 12.63 -3.96 6.53
CA PRO A 15 12.55 -4.58 5.20
C PRO A 15 12.27 -6.08 5.25
N THR A 16 11.72 -6.65 4.18
CA THR A 16 11.32 -8.07 4.10
C THR A 16 11.43 -8.59 2.67
N MET A 17 11.22 -9.88 2.43
CA MET A 17 11.28 -10.45 1.07
C MET A 17 10.16 -9.86 0.19
N PHE A 18 10.42 -9.69 -1.11
CA PHE A 18 9.42 -9.19 -2.06
C PHE A 18 8.15 -10.04 -2.06
N THR A 19 8.29 -11.35 -1.88
CA THR A 19 7.19 -12.33 -1.85
C THR A 19 6.45 -12.36 -0.51
N ASN A 20 6.92 -11.65 0.51
CA ASN A 20 6.23 -11.60 1.80
C ASN A 20 5.04 -10.61 1.74
N PRO A 21 3.96 -10.88 2.50
CA PRO A 21 2.82 -9.98 2.61
C PRO A 21 3.22 -8.58 3.08
N PHE A 22 2.44 -7.58 2.67
CA PHE A 22 2.47 -6.27 3.30
C PHE A 22 1.71 -6.31 4.61
N GLN A 23 2.20 -5.60 5.63
CA GLN A 23 1.55 -5.49 6.93
C GLN A 23 1.58 -4.04 7.40
N PHE A 24 0.40 -3.48 7.67
CA PHE A 24 0.23 -2.13 8.17
C PHE A 24 -0.61 -2.16 9.45
N GLU A 25 -0.10 -1.59 10.54
CA GLU A 25 -0.96 -1.25 11.69
C GLU A 25 -1.57 0.12 11.45
N ILE A 26 -2.89 0.14 11.25
CA ILE A 26 -3.63 1.35 10.90
C ILE A 26 -4.36 1.85 12.15
N CYS A 27 -4.15 3.12 12.49
CA CYS A 27 -4.86 3.83 13.53
C CYS A 27 -5.65 5.00 12.94
N PHE A 28 -6.91 5.13 13.33
CA PHE A 28 -7.76 6.23 12.91
C PHE A 28 -8.75 6.62 14.02
N GLU A 29 -9.24 7.85 13.97
CA GLU A 29 -10.29 8.36 14.85
C GLU A 29 -11.59 8.50 14.07
N CYS A 30 -12.69 8.03 14.66
CA CYS A 30 -14.03 8.17 14.13
C CYS A 30 -14.85 9.07 15.06
N THR A 31 -15.36 10.20 14.56
CA THR A 31 -16.05 11.21 15.39
C THR A 31 -17.57 11.07 15.37
N ALA A 32 -18.12 10.25 14.48
CA ALA A 32 -19.56 10.06 14.31
C ALA A 32 -19.87 8.61 13.89
N GLN A 33 -21.08 8.14 14.20
CA GLN A 33 -21.51 6.81 13.80
C GLN A 33 -21.62 6.72 12.27
N LEU A 34 -20.90 5.76 11.68
CA LEU A 34 -21.01 5.43 10.25
C LEU A 34 -22.20 4.48 10.02
N GLN A 35 -22.85 4.64 8.87
CA GLN A 35 -23.96 3.76 8.45
C GLN A 35 -23.45 2.52 7.72
N ASP A 36 -22.36 2.69 6.95
CA ASP A 36 -21.73 1.65 6.15
C ASP A 36 -20.27 1.42 6.58
N ASP A 37 -19.66 0.40 6.01
CA ASP A 37 -18.28 0.00 6.28
C ASP A 37 -17.28 0.94 5.59
N LEU A 38 -16.08 1.01 6.16
CA LEU A 38 -14.92 1.61 5.48
C LEU A 38 -14.26 0.57 4.59
N GLU A 39 -13.93 0.94 3.36
CA GLU A 39 -13.18 0.09 2.45
C GLU A 39 -11.71 0.50 2.46
N TRP A 40 -10.83 -0.40 2.89
CA TRP A 40 -9.38 -0.22 2.83
C TRP A 40 -8.80 -1.06 1.69
N LYS A 41 -7.97 -0.42 0.86
CA LYS A 41 -7.31 -1.07 -0.28
C LYS A 41 -5.81 -0.82 -0.25
N LEU A 42 -5.04 -1.82 -0.65
CA LEU A 42 -3.62 -1.67 -0.96
C LEU A 42 -3.41 -1.86 -2.46
N VAL A 43 -2.84 -0.85 -3.12
CA VAL A 43 -2.46 -0.92 -4.52
C VAL A 43 -0.95 -0.84 -4.65
N TYR A 44 -0.37 -1.74 -5.44
CA TYR A 44 1.04 -1.70 -5.82
C TYR A 44 1.19 -1.10 -7.21
N VAL A 45 2.04 -0.09 -7.37
CA VAL A 45 2.31 0.51 -8.67
C VAL A 45 3.32 -0.38 -9.41
N GLY A 46 2.86 -1.07 -10.45
CA GLY A 46 3.69 -2.03 -11.19
C GLY A 46 4.66 -1.36 -12.17
N SER A 47 4.33 -0.16 -12.65
CA SER A 47 5.19 0.64 -13.52
C SER A 47 4.89 2.12 -13.33
N ALA A 48 5.93 2.96 -13.29
CA ALA A 48 5.74 4.41 -13.16
C ALA A 48 5.12 5.05 -14.41
N GLU A 49 5.22 4.40 -15.57
CA GLU A 49 4.79 4.95 -16.86
C GLU A 49 3.40 4.47 -17.29
N ASN A 50 2.89 3.39 -16.68
CA ASN A 50 1.67 2.72 -17.13
C ASN A 50 0.89 2.10 -15.96
N ASP A 51 -0.26 2.68 -15.67
CA ASP A 51 -1.18 2.29 -14.61
C ASP A 51 -1.88 0.94 -14.86
N SER A 52 -1.85 0.40 -16.08
CA SER A 52 -2.39 -0.94 -16.36
C SER A 52 -1.59 -2.07 -15.69
N TYR A 53 -0.40 -1.77 -15.17
CA TYR A 53 0.39 -2.69 -14.34
C TYR A 53 0.11 -2.54 -12.84
N ASP A 54 -0.75 -1.60 -12.43
CA ASP A 54 -1.11 -1.44 -11.03
C ASP A 54 -1.91 -2.65 -10.56
N GLN A 55 -1.53 -3.16 -9.39
CA GLN A 55 -2.13 -4.36 -8.81
C GLN A 55 -2.86 -3.99 -7.53
N LEU A 56 -4.17 -4.23 -7.48
CA LEU A 56 -4.91 -4.26 -6.23
C LEU A 56 -4.50 -5.52 -5.47
N LEU A 57 -3.72 -5.36 -4.40
CA LEU A 57 -3.18 -6.45 -3.61
C LEU A 57 -4.23 -7.04 -2.68
N ASP A 58 -4.99 -6.19 -2.00
CA ASP A 58 -6.12 -6.60 -1.19
C ASP A 58 -7.12 -5.45 -1.00
N SER A 59 -8.35 -5.82 -0.65
CA SER A 59 -9.47 -4.93 -0.37
C SER A 59 -10.32 -5.50 0.75
N ILE A 60 -10.41 -4.80 1.87
CA ILE A 60 -11.20 -5.23 3.03
C ILE A 60 -12.26 -4.19 3.39
N LEU A 61 -13.42 -4.69 3.83
CA LEU A 61 -14.47 -3.89 4.44
C LEU A 61 -14.34 -4.00 5.96
N VAL A 62 -14.30 -2.84 6.62
CA VAL A 62 -14.18 -2.74 8.07
C VAL A 62 -15.40 -2.02 8.62
N GLY A 63 -16.24 -2.76 9.33
CA GLY A 63 -17.35 -2.22 10.08
C GLY A 63 -18.12 -3.28 10.88
N PRO A 64 -19.07 -2.87 11.74
CA PRO A 64 -19.39 -1.48 12.08
C PRO A 64 -18.24 -0.77 12.83
N ILE A 65 -18.02 0.53 12.55
CA ILE A 65 -16.94 1.31 13.15
C ILE A 65 -17.41 2.00 14.45
N PRO A 66 -16.81 1.69 15.62
CA PRO A 66 -17.04 2.42 16.86
C PRO A 66 -16.57 3.88 16.78
N VAL A 67 -17.31 4.79 17.43
CA VAL A 67 -16.85 6.16 17.67
C VAL A 67 -15.66 6.14 18.63
N GLY A 68 -14.64 6.95 18.32
CA GLY A 68 -13.38 7.05 19.05
C GLY A 68 -12.19 6.54 18.25
N VAL A 69 -11.12 6.17 18.96
CA VAL A 69 -9.87 5.69 18.35
C VAL A 69 -9.98 4.21 18.05
N ASN A 70 -9.71 3.84 16.80
CA ASN A 70 -9.71 2.48 16.29
C ASN A 70 -8.31 2.10 15.80
N ARG A 71 -7.98 0.82 15.94
CA ARG A 71 -6.71 0.25 15.48
C ARG A 71 -6.89 -1.19 15.02
N PHE A 72 -6.28 -1.54 13.90
CA PHE A 72 -6.23 -2.91 13.42
C PHE A 72 -4.99 -3.13 12.53
N VAL A 73 -4.65 -4.40 12.27
CA VAL A 73 -3.60 -4.77 11.33
C VAL A 73 -4.24 -5.13 10.00
N PHE A 74 -3.85 -4.41 8.94
CA PHE A 74 -4.17 -4.74 7.57
C PHE A 74 -3.03 -5.54 6.96
N GLN A 75 -3.32 -6.73 6.44
CA GLN A 75 -2.37 -7.58 5.75
C GLN A 75 -2.86 -7.80 4.33
N ALA A 76 -1.97 -7.62 3.35
CA ALA A 76 -2.25 -7.84 1.94
C ALA A 76 -1.15 -8.70 1.31
N ASP A 77 -1.50 -9.53 0.33
CA ASP A 77 -0.54 -10.39 -0.35
C ASP A 77 0.50 -9.58 -1.14
N ALA A 78 1.62 -10.22 -1.48
CA ALA A 78 2.62 -9.61 -2.35
C ALA A 78 2.08 -9.43 -3.79
N PRO A 79 2.58 -8.44 -4.56
CA PRO A 79 2.25 -8.33 -5.98
C PRO A 79 2.71 -9.56 -6.75
N ASP A 80 2.00 -9.88 -7.82
CA ASP A 80 2.40 -10.89 -8.79
C ASP A 80 3.57 -10.34 -9.64
N PRO A 81 4.79 -10.91 -9.50
CA PRO A 81 5.95 -10.45 -10.25
C PRO A 81 5.84 -10.70 -11.75
N SER A 82 5.02 -11.67 -12.19
CA SER A 82 4.84 -11.95 -13.62
C SER A 82 4.01 -10.89 -14.35
N SER A 83 3.25 -10.11 -13.58
CA SER A 83 2.45 -8.99 -14.05
C SER A 83 3.19 -7.64 -13.95
N ILE A 84 4.48 -7.64 -13.61
CA ILE A 84 5.33 -6.45 -13.53
C ILE A 84 6.34 -6.46 -14.70
N PRO A 85 6.56 -5.35 -15.41
CA PRO A 85 7.64 -5.26 -16.39
C PRO A 85 8.99 -5.59 -15.76
N ALA A 86 9.82 -6.41 -16.44
CA ALA A 86 11.10 -6.85 -15.88
C ALA A 86 12.04 -5.69 -15.50
N ALA A 87 11.93 -4.55 -16.19
CA ALA A 87 12.71 -3.34 -15.90
C ALA A 87 12.25 -2.61 -14.62
N ASP A 88 10.99 -2.79 -14.22
CA ASP A 88 10.37 -2.14 -13.06
C ASP A 88 10.36 -3.04 -11.81
N LEU A 89 10.80 -4.30 -11.93
CA LEU A 89 10.83 -5.25 -10.83
C LEU A 89 11.85 -4.86 -9.74
N LEU A 90 12.97 -4.25 -10.14
CA LEU A 90 13.99 -3.69 -9.24
C LEU A 90 13.94 -2.16 -9.26
N GLY A 91 14.49 -1.53 -8.22
CA GLY A 91 14.52 -0.09 -8.09
C GLY A 91 13.37 0.45 -7.25
N VAL A 92 12.97 1.69 -7.50
CA VAL A 92 11.98 2.41 -6.68
C VAL A 92 10.62 2.39 -7.37
N THR A 93 9.61 1.99 -6.62
CA THR A 93 8.19 2.13 -6.98
C THR A 93 7.39 2.68 -5.80
N VAL A 94 6.06 2.60 -5.86
CA VAL A 94 5.13 3.11 -4.86
C VAL A 94 4.09 2.04 -4.50
N CYS A 95 3.69 2.00 -3.23
CA CYS A 95 2.42 1.39 -2.83
C CYS A 95 1.48 2.44 -2.24
N LEU A 96 0.18 2.27 -2.48
CA LEU A 96 -0.88 3.19 -2.11
C LEU A 96 -1.86 2.48 -1.18
N LEU A 97 -1.94 2.93 0.06
CA LEU A 97 -2.98 2.54 1.01
C LEU A 97 -4.12 3.58 0.91
N THR A 98 -5.29 3.17 0.46
CA THR A 98 -6.46 4.05 0.33
C THR A 98 -7.56 3.63 1.28
N CYS A 99 -8.32 4.60 1.78
CA CYS A 99 -9.57 4.35 2.50
C CYS A 99 -10.72 5.11 1.85
N SER A 100 -11.82 4.41 1.64
CA SER A 100 -13.05 4.91 1.04
C SER A 100 -14.24 4.68 1.94
N TYR A 101 -15.23 5.56 1.84
CA TYR A 101 -16.54 5.38 2.45
C TYR A 101 -17.59 5.58 1.35
N LYS A 102 -18.50 4.62 1.17
CA LYS A 102 -19.52 4.64 0.10
C LYS A 102 -18.91 4.95 -1.28
N ASP A 103 -17.87 4.20 -1.66
CA ASP A 103 -17.11 4.34 -2.91
C ASP A 103 -16.42 5.71 -3.12
N GLN A 104 -16.41 6.59 -2.11
CA GLN A 104 -15.70 7.86 -2.14
C GLN A 104 -14.41 7.75 -1.33
N GLU A 105 -13.27 7.78 -2.01
CA GLU A 105 -11.95 7.82 -1.37
C GLU A 105 -11.79 9.15 -0.61
N PHE A 106 -11.45 9.08 0.68
CA PHE A 106 -11.23 10.26 1.51
C PHE A 106 -9.79 10.39 2.02
N VAL A 107 -9.00 9.31 2.00
CA VAL A 107 -7.57 9.36 2.32
C VAL A 107 -6.77 8.37 1.49
N ARG A 108 -5.58 8.81 1.09
CA ARG A 108 -4.56 8.03 0.40
C ARG A 108 -3.21 8.25 1.05
N VAL A 109 -2.53 7.17 1.40
CA VAL A 109 -1.17 7.16 1.93
C VAL A 109 -0.28 6.45 0.93
N GLY A 110 0.62 7.20 0.30
CA GLY A 110 1.62 6.65 -0.61
C GLY A 110 2.97 6.45 0.08
N TYR A 111 3.56 5.28 -0.09
CA TYR A 111 4.92 4.98 0.33
C TYR A 111 5.81 4.70 -0.86
N TYR A 112 7.03 5.22 -0.85
CA TYR A 112 8.07 4.71 -1.74
C TYR A 112 8.50 3.33 -1.28
N VAL A 113 8.68 2.44 -2.24
CA VAL A 113 9.11 1.05 -2.04
C VAL A 113 10.36 0.84 -2.87
N SER A 114 11.45 0.40 -2.24
CA SER A 114 12.69 0.05 -2.89
C SER A 114 12.82 -1.47 -2.97
N ASN A 115 12.97 -2.01 -4.17
CA ASN A 115 13.24 -3.41 -4.44
C ASN A 115 14.72 -3.56 -4.84
N SER A 116 15.47 -4.38 -4.11
CA SER A 116 16.88 -4.64 -4.38
C SER A 116 17.19 -6.12 -4.26
N LEU A 117 18.20 -6.60 -4.96
CA LEU A 117 18.65 -7.98 -4.80
C LEU A 117 19.27 -8.20 -3.41
N ALA A 118 18.98 -9.34 -2.80
CA ALA A 118 19.45 -9.71 -1.47
C ALA A 118 20.97 -9.81 -1.36
N ASP A 119 21.64 -10.11 -2.48
CA ASP A 119 23.10 -10.21 -2.57
C ASP A 119 23.79 -8.85 -2.75
N GLY A 120 23.02 -7.76 -2.88
CA GLY A 120 23.52 -6.40 -3.08
C GLY A 120 24.02 -6.11 -4.49
N THR A 121 23.72 -6.97 -5.47
CA THR A 121 24.05 -6.71 -6.88
C THR A 121 23.34 -5.44 -7.36
N ASP A 122 24.10 -4.56 -7.99
CA ASP A 122 23.58 -3.32 -8.57
C ASP A 122 22.69 -3.65 -9.78
N PRO A 123 21.41 -3.23 -9.78
CA PRO A 123 20.51 -3.44 -10.91
C PRO A 123 21.08 -2.97 -12.26
N GLU A 124 21.90 -1.90 -12.28
CA GLU A 124 22.49 -1.35 -13.50
C GLU A 124 23.53 -2.30 -14.14
N THR A 125 24.06 -3.24 -13.36
CA THR A 125 25.07 -4.20 -13.83
C THR A 125 24.44 -5.48 -14.41
N ILE A 126 23.13 -5.67 -14.23
CA ILE A 126 22.41 -6.84 -14.72
C ILE A 126 22.25 -6.72 -16.24
N ALA A 127 22.68 -7.75 -16.96
CA ALA A 127 22.51 -7.79 -18.41
C ALA A 127 21.01 -7.76 -18.80
N ALA A 128 20.67 -6.95 -19.80
CA ALA A 128 19.30 -6.83 -20.29
C ALA A 128 18.71 -8.20 -20.67
N GLY A 129 17.51 -8.50 -20.18
CA GLY A 129 16.82 -9.78 -20.40
C GLY A 129 17.22 -10.90 -19.44
N THR A 130 18.10 -10.64 -18.46
CA THR A 130 18.33 -11.59 -17.36
C THR A 130 17.04 -11.78 -16.57
N GLN A 131 16.63 -13.04 -16.41
CA GLN A 131 15.49 -13.37 -15.55
C GLN A 131 15.88 -13.18 -14.09
N ILE A 132 15.16 -12.31 -13.39
CA ILE A 132 15.32 -12.07 -11.97
C ILE A 132 14.37 -13.01 -11.22
N ASP A 133 14.90 -13.76 -10.25
CA ASP A 133 14.08 -14.56 -9.34
C ASP A 133 13.49 -13.66 -8.25
N PRO A 134 12.15 -13.52 -8.16
CA PRO A 134 11.50 -12.69 -7.13
C PRO A 134 11.84 -13.11 -5.69
N ASN A 135 12.21 -14.38 -5.48
CA ASN A 135 12.63 -14.86 -4.15
C ASN A 135 14.00 -14.32 -3.72
N ASN A 136 14.76 -13.69 -4.61
CA ASN A 136 16.04 -13.04 -4.28
C ASN A 136 15.89 -11.52 -4.12
N ILE A 137 14.66 -10.98 -4.16
CA ILE A 137 14.40 -9.56 -4.01
C ILE A 137 14.01 -9.26 -2.57
N VAL A 138 14.66 -8.25 -1.99
CA VAL A 138 14.29 -7.64 -0.70
C VAL A 138 13.57 -6.33 -0.99
N ARG A 139 12.40 -6.18 -0.39
CA ARG A 139 11.55 -4.99 -0.43
C ARG A 139 11.77 -4.15 0.83
N SER A 140 11.97 -2.86 0.66
CA SER A 140 12.09 -1.87 1.74
C SER A 140 11.12 -0.72 1.51
N ILE A 141 10.15 -0.55 2.40
CA ILE A 141 9.18 0.54 2.40
C ILE A 141 9.78 1.72 3.16
N ILE A 142 9.82 2.90 2.53
CA ILE A 142 10.34 4.13 3.12
C ILE A 142 9.26 4.76 4.01
N ALA A 143 9.12 4.18 5.21
CA ALA A 143 8.02 4.46 6.13
C ALA A 143 8.08 5.83 6.82
N ASP A 144 9.24 6.49 6.85
CA ASP A 144 9.46 7.78 7.52
C ASP A 144 8.92 8.98 6.72
N LYS A 145 8.66 8.80 5.42
CA LYS A 145 8.21 9.88 4.52
C LYS A 145 6.97 9.49 3.71
N PRO A 146 5.85 9.12 4.37
CA PRO A 146 4.61 8.87 3.66
C PRO A 146 4.09 10.14 2.99
N ARG A 147 3.48 10.00 1.83
CA ARG A 147 2.70 11.06 1.18
C ARG A 147 1.24 10.86 1.51
N VAL A 148 0.70 11.70 2.38
CA VAL A 148 -0.72 11.67 2.76
C VAL A 148 -1.49 12.68 1.91
N THR A 149 -2.51 12.21 1.20
CA THR A 149 -3.46 13.05 0.46
C THR A 149 -4.85 12.80 1.03
N THR A 150 -5.59 13.87 1.31
CA THR A 150 -6.97 13.79 1.82
C THR A 150 -7.93 14.40 0.80
N PHE A 151 -9.12 13.82 0.71
CA PHE A 151 -10.18 14.26 -0.19
C PHE A 151 -11.43 14.56 0.62
N MET A 152 -12.17 15.59 0.21
CA MET A 152 -13.48 15.88 0.80
C MET A 152 -14.52 14.96 0.16
N ILE A 153 -15.28 14.27 0.99
CA ILE A 153 -16.38 13.39 0.57
C ILE A 153 -17.68 13.80 1.26
N ASP A 154 -18.80 13.33 0.73
CA ASP A 154 -20.08 13.42 1.41
C ASP A 154 -20.26 12.19 2.33
N TRP A 155 -20.36 12.44 3.64
CA TRP A 155 -20.50 11.41 4.67
C TRP A 155 -21.96 11.05 4.96
N GLU A 156 -22.90 11.89 4.54
CA GLU A 156 -24.34 11.73 4.79
C GLU A 156 -25.10 11.16 3.57
N SER A 157 -24.56 11.34 2.36
CA SER A 157 -25.11 10.79 1.10
C SER A 157 -25.23 9.29 1.10
#